data_AF-A0A3N0C6L0-F1
#
_entry.id   AF-A0A3N0C6L0-F1
#
_cell.length_a   1.000
_cell.length_b   1.000
_cell.length_c   1.000
_cell.angle_alpha   90.00
_cell.angle_beta   90.00
_cell.angle_gamma   90.00
#
_symmetry.space_group_name_H-M   'P 1'
#
loop_
_entity.id
_entity.type
_entity.pdbx_description
1 polymer ?
#
loop_
_entity_poly.entity_id
_entity_poly.type
_entity_poly.pdbx_seq_one_letter_code
_entity_poly.pdbx_strand_id
1 'polypeptide(L)'
;MLRGGNDRTSPRHPAVTVAPAACAAQAPARGPGRGPAARIHSDVDPPLGSEQTSQPSNRSSRVHAAPRSPDPLPPMGLTWGIKRSFVDYIKELPDGTVAVSAGATMSEAGRFSFPAAGSDYDVLTGTGVLRFRGDVRLAGHHGMLLVRLLDPWVEFSGGRGILSISTGAGQDRAELGFLQASAPRALAGFLVWEQAEVLNSPDGAELFDGQYAAGQPMDVLSIRVPA
;
A
#
# COMPACT_ATOMS: atom_id res chain seq x y z
N MET A 1 -48.65 -23.06 50.02
CA MET A 1 -47.37 -22.55 50.54
C MET A 1 -46.63 -21.86 49.41
N LEU A 2 -46.35 -20.58 49.60
CA LEU A 2 -45.67 -19.66 48.69
C LEU A 2 -44.15 -19.85 48.76
N ARG A 3 -43.45 -19.88 47.63
CA ARG A 3 -42.06 -19.41 47.42
C ARG A 3 -41.95 -19.05 45.93
N GLY A 4 -41.96 -17.77 45.53
CA GLY A 4 -40.83 -16.84 45.58
C GLY A 4 -40.00 -17.06 44.31
N GLY A 5 -40.12 -16.28 43.23
CA GLY A 5 -40.03 -14.82 43.18
C GLY A 5 -38.54 -14.45 43.11
N ASN A 6 -38.02 -14.18 41.91
CA ASN A 6 -36.83 -13.36 41.69
C ASN A 6 -36.80 -12.86 40.24
N ASP A 7 -37.56 -11.78 40.04
CA ASP A 7 -37.21 -10.74 39.08
C ASP A 7 -35.79 -10.24 39.38
N ARG A 8 -34.92 -10.26 38.38
CA ARG A 8 -33.75 -9.37 38.33
C ARG A 8 -33.81 -8.60 37.03
N THR A 9 -34.48 -7.47 37.15
CA THR A 9 -34.40 -6.32 36.25
C THR A 9 -32.96 -5.81 36.22
N SER A 10 -32.31 -5.88 35.06
CA SER A 10 -31.05 -5.17 34.81
C SER A 10 -31.32 -3.67 34.69
N PRO A 11 -30.61 -2.79 35.42
CA PRO A 11 -30.75 -1.35 35.25
C PRO A 11 -30.13 -0.93 33.92
N ARG A 12 -30.94 -0.29 33.06
CA ARG A 12 -30.46 0.44 31.87
C ARG A 12 -29.65 1.64 32.34
N HIS A 13 -28.35 1.64 32.07
CA HIS A 13 -27.51 2.83 32.17
C HIS A 13 -27.92 3.83 31.08
N PRO A 14 -28.13 5.12 31.38
CA PRO A 14 -28.24 6.14 30.35
C PRO A 14 -26.85 6.38 29.74
N ALA A 15 -26.72 6.15 28.43
CA ALA A 15 -25.57 6.59 27.67
C ALA A 15 -25.56 8.13 27.64
N VAL A 16 -24.57 8.72 28.29
CA VAL A 16 -24.27 10.15 28.19
C VAL A 16 -23.50 10.35 26.89
N THR A 17 -24.19 10.79 25.85
CA THR A 17 -23.58 11.20 24.58
C THR A 17 -22.96 12.58 24.76
N VAL A 18 -21.63 12.65 24.84
CA VAL A 18 -20.86 13.89 24.74
C VAL A 18 -20.60 14.16 23.26
N ALA A 19 -21.07 15.31 22.76
CA ALA A 19 -20.85 15.77 21.40
C ALA A 19 -19.37 16.17 21.17
N PRO A 20 -18.79 15.93 19.98
CA PRO A 20 -17.45 16.40 19.68
C PRO A 20 -17.43 17.92 19.44
N ALA A 21 -16.46 18.59 20.05
CA ALA A 21 -16.15 19.99 19.81
C ALA A 21 -15.50 20.17 18.42
N ALA A 22 -16.11 20.96 17.55
CA ALA A 22 -15.52 21.39 16.29
C ALA A 22 -14.41 22.43 16.57
N CYS A 23 -13.18 22.14 16.16
CA CYS A 23 -12.09 23.11 16.17
C CYS A 23 -11.92 23.69 14.76
N ALA A 24 -12.06 25.01 14.65
CA ALA A 24 -11.99 25.76 13.41
C ALA A 24 -10.54 25.90 12.91
N ALA A 25 -10.31 25.60 11.63
CA ALA A 25 -9.04 25.88 10.95
C ALA A 25 -9.02 27.34 10.48
N GLN A 26 -7.98 28.09 10.89
CA GLN A 26 -7.68 29.44 10.39
C GLN A 26 -6.47 29.40 9.46
N ALA A 27 -6.62 30.01 8.28
CA ALA A 27 -5.57 30.17 7.27
C ALA A 27 -4.74 31.45 7.53
N PRO A 28 -3.42 31.46 7.28
CA PRO A 28 -2.64 32.69 7.33
C PRO A 28 -2.64 33.47 5.99
N ALA A 29 -2.68 34.79 6.14
CA ALA A 29 -2.82 35.82 5.11
C ALA A 29 -1.55 36.04 4.25
N ARG A 30 -1.76 36.51 3.01
CA ARG A 30 -0.74 37.03 2.10
C ARG A 30 -0.31 38.44 2.51
N GLY A 31 1.00 38.70 2.56
CA GLY A 31 1.59 40.04 2.63
C GLY A 31 2.49 40.32 1.40
N PRO A 32 2.50 41.56 0.84
CA PRO A 32 3.29 41.91 -0.32
C PRO A 32 4.61 42.61 0.04
N GLY A 33 5.64 42.47 -0.81
CA GLY A 33 6.91 43.19 -0.68
C GLY A 33 7.59 43.41 -2.03
N ARG A 34 7.45 44.62 -2.58
CA ARG A 34 8.18 45.16 -3.73
C ARG A 34 9.61 45.55 -3.33
N GLY A 35 10.59 45.29 -4.19
CA GLY A 35 11.89 45.96 -4.23
C GLY A 35 12.11 46.66 -5.59
N PRO A 36 12.75 47.85 -5.67
CA PRO A 36 12.84 48.61 -6.91
C PRO A 36 14.19 48.56 -7.66
N ALA A 37 14.06 48.68 -8.98
CA ALA A 37 14.80 49.48 -9.97
C ALA A 37 16.34 49.42 -10.06
N ALA A 38 16.80 48.94 -11.22
CA ALA A 38 18.00 49.45 -11.90
C ALA A 38 17.58 50.15 -13.21
N ARG A 39 18.01 51.41 -13.37
CA ARG A 39 17.90 52.22 -14.58
C ARG A 39 18.93 51.76 -15.61
N ILE A 40 18.57 51.70 -16.89
CA ILE A 40 19.50 52.00 -18.00
C ILE A 40 18.72 52.71 -19.12
N HIS A 41 19.41 53.64 -19.76
CA HIS A 41 18.95 54.67 -20.67
C HIS A 41 18.77 54.21 -22.13
N SER A 42 17.90 54.97 -22.82
CA SER A 42 17.99 55.48 -24.20
C SER A 42 17.70 54.61 -25.42
N ASP A 43 16.85 55.23 -26.26
CA ASP A 43 16.39 54.98 -27.62
C ASP A 43 17.42 54.47 -28.63
N VAL A 44 16.95 53.74 -29.66
CA VAL A 44 17.08 54.03 -31.12
C VAL A 44 16.22 53.01 -31.94
N ASP A 45 15.45 53.53 -32.91
CA ASP A 45 14.57 52.85 -33.89
C ASP A 45 15.33 52.00 -34.97
N PRO A 46 14.63 51.15 -35.78
CA PRO A 46 15.19 50.08 -36.62
C PRO A 46 15.50 50.54 -38.06
N PRO A 47 16.09 49.68 -38.94
CA PRO A 47 15.22 48.97 -39.89
C PRO A 47 15.70 47.57 -40.40
N LEU A 48 14.70 46.87 -40.96
CA LEU A 48 14.67 45.80 -41.98
C LEU A 48 15.99 45.18 -42.52
N GLY A 49 16.08 43.84 -42.42
CA GLY A 49 17.01 43.01 -43.20
C GLY A 49 16.73 41.52 -43.00
N SER A 50 16.32 40.84 -44.07
CA SER A 50 16.02 39.40 -44.15
C SER A 50 17.27 38.60 -44.50
N GLU A 51 17.70 37.66 -43.65
CA GLU A 51 18.59 36.55 -44.03
C GLU A 51 18.23 35.26 -43.27
N GLN A 52 17.94 34.20 -44.03
CA GLN A 52 17.87 32.81 -43.59
C GLN A 52 19.28 32.29 -43.33
N THR A 53 19.59 31.71 -42.16
CA THR A 53 20.44 30.51 -42.09
C THR A 53 20.40 29.80 -40.72
N SER A 54 20.35 28.46 -40.78
CA SER A 54 20.95 27.50 -39.82
C SER A 54 20.22 27.18 -38.51
N GLN A 55 19.23 26.27 -38.62
CA GLN A 55 18.95 25.28 -37.57
C GLN A 55 20.20 24.43 -37.30
N PRO A 56 20.68 24.28 -36.05
CA PRO A 56 21.60 23.20 -35.74
C PRO A 56 20.85 21.87 -35.80
N SER A 57 21.21 21.07 -36.80
CA SER A 57 20.77 19.69 -36.98
C SER A 57 21.33 18.87 -35.82
N ASN A 58 20.53 18.62 -34.78
CA ASN A 58 20.88 17.62 -33.78
C ASN A 58 20.77 16.25 -34.46
N ARG A 59 21.92 15.78 -34.92
CA ARG A 59 22.14 14.46 -35.51
C ARG A 59 21.61 13.43 -34.53
N SER A 60 20.41 12.91 -34.80
CA SER A 60 19.79 11.80 -34.09
C SER A 60 20.75 10.62 -34.02
N SER A 61 21.50 10.53 -32.92
CA SER A 61 22.04 9.27 -32.43
C SER A 61 20.84 8.44 -32.01
N ARG A 62 20.23 7.74 -32.97
CA ARG A 62 19.29 6.66 -32.69
C ARG A 62 20.12 5.53 -32.07
N VAL A 63 20.45 5.69 -30.78
CA VAL A 63 20.87 4.57 -29.94
C VAL A 63 19.72 3.59 -30.02
N HIS A 64 19.88 2.53 -30.80
CA HIS A 64 19.01 1.38 -30.69
C HIS A 64 19.20 0.88 -29.27
N ALA A 65 18.27 1.25 -28.39
CA ALA A 65 18.15 0.62 -27.10
C ALA A 65 17.98 -0.86 -27.38
N ALA A 66 18.97 -1.66 -26.98
CA ALA A 66 18.82 -3.10 -26.94
C ALA A 66 17.53 -3.42 -26.16
N PRO A 67 16.75 -4.44 -26.58
CA PRO A 67 15.56 -4.81 -25.83
C PRO A 67 15.99 -5.07 -24.39
N ARG A 68 15.42 -4.30 -23.45
CA ARG A 68 15.62 -4.57 -22.02
C ARG A 68 15.17 -6.00 -21.81
N SER A 69 16.04 -6.83 -21.24
CA SER A 69 15.62 -8.12 -20.71
C SER A 69 14.39 -7.87 -19.84
N PRO A 70 13.29 -8.63 -19.98
CA PRO A 70 12.15 -8.46 -19.09
C PRO A 70 12.65 -8.55 -17.66
N ASP A 71 12.14 -7.67 -16.79
CA ASP A 71 12.50 -7.70 -15.39
C ASP A 71 12.30 -9.13 -14.84
N PRO A 72 13.21 -9.62 -13.98
CA PRO A 72 13.06 -10.95 -13.41
C PRO A 72 11.69 -11.09 -12.76
N LEU A 73 10.98 -12.17 -13.09
CA LEU A 73 9.69 -12.47 -12.47
C LEU A 73 9.83 -12.50 -10.94
N PRO A 74 8.80 -12.05 -10.21
CA PRO A 74 8.82 -12.18 -8.76
C PRO A 74 8.94 -13.66 -8.34
N PRO A 75 9.41 -13.92 -7.11
CA PRO A 75 9.36 -15.24 -6.51
C PRO A 75 7.94 -15.83 -6.58
N MET A 76 7.83 -17.15 -6.67
CA MET A 76 6.52 -17.81 -6.60
C MET A 76 5.88 -17.57 -5.23
N GLY A 77 4.66 -17.05 -5.23
CA GLY A 77 3.94 -16.61 -4.04
C GLY A 77 3.51 -15.15 -4.11
N LEU A 78 3.22 -14.56 -2.95
CA LEU A 78 2.92 -13.15 -2.77
C LEU A 78 4.17 -12.42 -2.29
N THR A 79 4.55 -11.33 -2.94
CA THR A 79 5.73 -10.52 -2.57
C THR A 79 5.34 -9.06 -2.36
N TRP A 80 5.56 -8.55 -1.15
CA TRP A 80 5.04 -7.24 -0.73
C TRP A 80 5.96 -6.53 0.27
N GLY A 81 6.07 -5.20 0.15
CA GLY A 81 6.83 -4.35 1.08
C GLY A 81 6.04 -3.94 2.33
N ILE A 82 4.74 -4.26 2.39
CA ILE A 82 3.79 -3.78 3.41
C ILE A 82 3.64 -2.26 3.30
N LYS A 83 4.58 -1.55 3.91
CA LYS A 83 4.78 -0.11 3.78
C LYS A 83 6.24 0.16 4.08
N ARG A 84 7.03 0.55 3.08
CA ARG A 84 8.48 0.72 3.26
C ARG A 84 8.84 1.65 4.42
N SER A 85 8.15 2.78 4.55
CA SER A 85 8.38 3.73 5.65
C SER A 85 8.13 3.13 7.03
N PHE A 86 7.18 2.19 7.15
CA PHE A 86 6.92 1.48 8.41
C PHE A 86 8.03 0.49 8.71
N VAL A 87 8.45 -0.30 7.72
CA VAL A 87 9.52 -1.29 7.90
C VAL A 87 10.85 -0.60 8.23
N ASP A 88 11.15 0.51 7.57
CA ASP A 88 12.35 1.32 7.86
C ASP A 88 12.28 1.90 9.28
N TYR A 89 11.12 2.44 9.69
CA TYR A 89 10.90 2.89 11.06
C TYR A 89 11.15 1.80 12.10
N ILE A 90 10.63 0.58 11.90
CA ILE A 90 10.86 -0.54 12.82
C ILE A 90 12.34 -0.87 12.91
N LYS A 91 13.09 -0.86 11.81
CA LYS A 91 14.53 -1.15 11.82
C LYS A 91 15.38 -0.10 12.54
N GLU A 92 14.89 1.13 12.62
CA GLU A 92 15.58 2.24 13.31
C GLU A 92 15.32 2.27 14.82
N LEU A 93 14.31 1.56 15.30
CA LEU A 93 14.04 1.45 16.73
C LEU A 93 15.14 0.64 17.44
N PRO A 94 15.63 1.08 18.62
CA PRO A 94 16.63 0.33 19.39
C PRO A 94 16.20 -1.10 19.77
N ASP A 95 14.89 -1.32 19.90
CA ASP A 95 14.25 -2.59 20.22
C ASP A 95 13.41 -3.15 19.06
N GLY A 96 13.58 -2.57 17.87
CA GLY A 96 12.89 -2.96 16.65
C GLY A 96 13.21 -4.38 16.23
N THR A 97 12.17 -5.16 15.91
CA THR A 97 12.33 -6.55 15.47
C THR A 97 11.52 -6.81 14.21
N VAL A 98 12.19 -7.39 13.21
CA VAL A 98 11.58 -7.98 12.02
C VAL A 98 11.84 -9.49 12.05
N ALA A 99 10.79 -10.29 12.24
CA ALA A 99 10.89 -11.74 12.27
C ALA A 99 10.03 -12.36 11.16
N VAL A 100 10.59 -13.33 10.44
CA VAL A 100 9.91 -14.11 9.40
C VAL A 100 10.01 -15.59 9.72
N SER A 101 8.92 -16.33 9.57
CA SER A 101 8.86 -17.77 9.84
C SER A 101 7.76 -18.46 9.03
N ALA A 102 7.56 -19.77 9.26
CA ALA A 102 6.57 -20.60 8.56
C ALA A 102 6.67 -20.55 7.01
N GLY A 103 7.89 -20.33 6.50
CA GLY A 103 8.18 -20.26 5.06
C GLY A 103 8.14 -18.84 4.48
N ALA A 104 7.72 -17.83 5.24
CA ALA A 104 7.93 -16.44 4.84
C ALA A 104 9.43 -16.13 4.80
N THR A 105 9.82 -15.28 3.85
CA THR A 105 11.20 -14.80 3.70
C THR A 105 11.21 -13.29 3.52
N MET A 106 12.36 -12.66 3.72
CA MET A 106 12.57 -11.23 3.47
C MET A 106 13.77 -11.06 2.55
N SER A 107 13.63 -10.25 1.50
CA SER A 107 14.74 -9.86 0.63
C SER A 107 15.60 -8.77 1.27
N GLU A 108 16.81 -8.56 0.75
CA GLU A 108 17.69 -7.46 1.15
C GLU A 108 17.03 -6.09 0.97
N ALA A 109 16.18 -5.95 -0.05
CA ALA A 109 15.40 -4.74 -0.32
C ALA A 109 14.20 -4.55 0.64
N GLY A 110 14.02 -5.43 1.63
CA GLY A 110 12.94 -5.32 2.62
C GLY A 110 11.57 -5.76 2.11
N ARG A 111 11.48 -6.53 1.03
CA ARG A 111 10.23 -7.12 0.56
C ARG A 111 10.03 -8.49 1.22
N PHE A 112 8.84 -8.74 1.73
CA PHE A 112 8.45 -10.03 2.29
C PHE A 112 7.86 -10.91 1.19
N SER A 113 8.21 -12.20 1.19
CA SER A 113 7.66 -13.19 0.28
C SER A 113 6.98 -14.31 1.04
N PHE A 114 5.72 -14.59 0.69
CA PHE A 114 4.88 -15.65 1.24
C PHE A 114 4.65 -16.71 0.17
N PRO A 115 5.14 -17.95 0.36
CA PRO A 115 4.98 -19.01 -0.64
C PRO A 115 3.51 -19.35 -0.87
N ALA A 116 3.18 -19.70 -2.11
CA ALA A 116 1.85 -20.17 -2.49
C ALA A 116 1.50 -21.47 -1.73
N ALA A 117 0.28 -21.52 -1.23
CA ALA A 117 -0.29 -22.67 -0.52
C ALA A 117 -1.47 -23.30 -1.28
N GLY A 118 -2.16 -22.55 -2.14
CA GLY A 118 -3.22 -23.05 -3.00
C GLY A 118 -3.92 -21.93 -3.77
N SER A 119 -4.68 -22.31 -4.80
CA SER A 119 -5.47 -21.39 -5.62
C SER A 119 -6.72 -22.10 -6.11
N ASP A 120 -7.85 -21.42 -6.10
CA ASP A 120 -9.06 -21.80 -6.85
C ASP A 120 -9.48 -20.69 -7.85
N TYR A 121 -8.53 -19.81 -8.21
CA TYR A 121 -8.78 -18.71 -9.14
C TYR A 121 -9.14 -19.22 -10.53
N ASP A 122 -10.31 -18.79 -11.02
CA ASP A 122 -10.77 -19.02 -12.37
C ASP A 122 -10.50 -17.77 -13.22
N VAL A 123 -9.66 -17.94 -14.24
CA VAL A 123 -9.24 -16.86 -15.15
C VAL A 123 -10.40 -16.38 -16.03
N LEU A 124 -11.38 -17.23 -16.35
CA LEU A 124 -12.51 -16.89 -17.21
C LEU A 124 -13.49 -15.97 -16.50
N THR A 125 -13.76 -16.24 -15.22
CA THR A 125 -14.67 -15.41 -14.40
C THR A 125 -13.93 -14.28 -13.69
N GLY A 126 -12.61 -14.40 -13.53
CA GLY A 126 -11.79 -13.46 -12.76
C GLY A 126 -12.08 -13.51 -11.26
N THR A 127 -12.49 -14.68 -10.75
CA THR A 127 -12.90 -14.89 -9.36
C THR A 127 -12.12 -16.02 -8.70
N GLY A 128 -12.00 -15.97 -7.39
CA GLY A 128 -11.43 -17.04 -6.57
C GLY A 128 -10.38 -16.53 -5.61
N VAL A 129 -9.79 -17.43 -4.83
CA VAL A 129 -8.94 -17.17 -3.69
C VAL A 129 -7.55 -17.74 -3.91
N LEU A 130 -6.55 -16.88 -3.85
CA LEU A 130 -5.15 -17.25 -3.76
C LEU A 130 -4.77 -17.33 -2.28
N ARG A 131 -4.17 -18.44 -1.88
CA ARG A 131 -3.81 -18.73 -0.49
C ARG A 131 -2.31 -18.80 -0.38
N PHE A 132 -1.75 -18.07 0.58
CA PHE A 132 -0.33 -18.06 0.90
C PHE A 132 -0.13 -18.46 2.35
N ARG A 133 1.08 -18.94 2.67
CA ARG A 133 1.46 -19.30 4.03
C ARG A 133 2.65 -18.48 4.50
N GLY A 134 2.78 -18.32 5.81
CA GLY A 134 3.93 -17.66 6.43
C GLY A 134 3.52 -16.73 7.56
N ASP A 135 4.49 -16.38 8.41
CA ASP A 135 4.30 -15.48 9.54
C ASP A 135 5.38 -14.41 9.51
N VAL A 136 4.98 -13.16 9.29
CA VAL A 136 5.83 -11.97 9.39
C VAL A 136 5.39 -11.17 10.62
N ARG A 137 6.34 -10.83 11.49
CA ARG A 137 6.11 -10.03 12.70
C ARG A 137 7.03 -8.82 12.71
N LEU A 138 6.43 -7.65 12.85
CA LEU A 138 7.08 -6.36 12.95
C LEU A 138 6.75 -5.79 14.33
N ALA A 139 7.76 -5.64 15.18
CA ALA A 139 7.56 -5.25 16.57
C ALA A 139 8.53 -4.14 17.01
N GLY A 140 8.11 -3.37 18.02
CA GLY A 140 8.91 -2.34 18.68
C GLY A 140 8.20 -1.81 19.92
N HIS A 141 8.79 -0.82 20.60
CA HIS A 141 8.22 -0.23 21.82
C HIS A 141 7.89 -1.26 22.90
N HIS A 142 8.85 -2.15 23.17
CA HIS A 142 8.77 -3.23 24.14
C HIS A 142 7.56 -4.16 23.92
N GLY A 143 7.16 -4.33 22.65
CA GLY A 143 6.07 -5.19 22.23
C GLY A 143 4.70 -4.52 22.22
N MET A 144 4.59 -3.24 22.59
CA MET A 144 3.35 -2.47 22.45
C MET A 144 2.94 -2.31 20.99
N LEU A 145 3.93 -2.17 20.10
CA LEU A 145 3.71 -2.20 18.67
C LEU A 145 3.97 -3.62 18.17
N LEU A 146 2.94 -4.24 17.60
CA LEU A 146 3.06 -5.52 16.91
C LEU A 146 2.12 -5.54 15.69
N VAL A 147 2.71 -5.59 14.51
CA VAL A 147 2.01 -5.89 13.26
C VAL A 147 2.40 -7.31 12.84
N ARG A 148 1.41 -8.19 12.73
CA ARG A 148 1.61 -9.59 12.31
C ARG A 148 0.83 -9.87 11.04
N LEU A 149 1.52 -10.36 10.01
CA LEU A 149 0.90 -10.85 8.78
C LEU A 149 1.02 -12.37 8.78
N LEU A 150 -0.09 -13.04 9.10
CA LEU A 150 -0.19 -14.49 9.16
C LEU A 150 -1.01 -15.03 7.99
N ASP A 151 -0.45 -16.00 7.28
CA ASP A 151 -1.07 -16.78 6.21
C ASP A 151 -1.96 -15.94 5.27
N PRO A 152 -1.39 -14.97 4.53
CA PRO A 152 -2.17 -14.03 3.74
C PRO A 152 -2.99 -14.71 2.65
N TRP A 153 -4.21 -14.26 2.43
CA TRP A 153 -5.08 -14.69 1.33
C TRP A 153 -5.47 -13.49 0.48
N VAL A 154 -5.67 -13.70 -0.83
CA VAL A 154 -6.23 -12.69 -1.73
C VAL A 154 -7.46 -13.28 -2.41
N GLU A 155 -8.62 -12.75 -2.08
CA GLU A 155 -9.89 -13.12 -2.69
C GLU A 155 -10.25 -12.14 -3.80
N PHE A 156 -10.39 -12.64 -5.03
CA PHE A 156 -10.73 -11.85 -6.21
C PHE A 156 -12.19 -11.96 -6.57
N SER A 157 -12.78 -10.80 -6.91
CA SER A 157 -14.12 -10.70 -7.47
C SER A 157 -14.19 -9.54 -8.47
N GLY A 158 -14.14 -9.86 -9.77
CA GLY A 158 -14.42 -8.90 -10.85
C GLY A 158 -13.44 -7.73 -10.91
N GLY A 159 -12.13 -8.03 -11.01
CA GLY A 159 -11.06 -7.01 -11.13
C GLY A 159 -10.72 -6.27 -9.83
N ARG A 160 -11.24 -6.74 -8.70
CA ARG A 160 -10.87 -6.27 -7.35
C ARG A 160 -10.43 -7.46 -6.52
N GLY A 161 -9.55 -7.21 -5.55
CA GLY A 161 -9.13 -8.22 -4.58
C GLY A 161 -9.27 -7.72 -3.14
N ILE A 162 -9.51 -8.63 -2.21
CA ILE A 162 -9.42 -8.39 -0.77
C ILE A 162 -8.22 -9.17 -0.26
N LEU A 163 -7.21 -8.46 0.25
CA LEU A 163 -6.09 -9.05 0.98
C LEU A 163 -6.51 -9.21 2.43
N SER A 164 -6.48 -10.43 2.95
CA SER A 164 -6.77 -10.72 4.35
C SER A 164 -5.67 -11.53 5.01
N ILE A 165 -5.55 -11.42 6.34
CA ILE A 165 -4.62 -12.19 7.16
C ILE A 165 -5.36 -12.95 8.24
N SER A 166 -4.84 -14.09 8.68
CA SER A 166 -5.41 -14.82 9.81
C SER A 166 -5.17 -14.06 11.11
N THR A 167 -6.17 -14.06 12.00
CA THR A 167 -6.04 -13.51 13.36
C THR A 167 -5.33 -14.48 14.32
N GLY A 168 -5.05 -15.70 13.89
CA GLY A 168 -4.53 -16.80 14.72
C GLY A 168 -5.58 -17.46 15.62
N ALA A 169 -6.82 -16.97 15.62
CA ALA A 169 -7.95 -17.54 16.34
C ALA A 169 -8.93 -18.19 15.35
N GLY A 170 -9.09 -19.52 15.46
CA GLY A 170 -10.05 -20.26 14.63
C GLY A 170 -9.83 -20.07 13.13
N GLN A 171 -10.89 -19.74 12.40
CA GLN A 171 -10.87 -19.46 10.96
C GLN A 171 -11.00 -17.96 10.66
N ASP A 172 -10.92 -17.11 11.67
CA ASP A 172 -11.17 -15.68 11.53
C ASP A 172 -10.02 -15.00 10.80
N ARG A 173 -10.38 -14.02 9.97
CA ARG A 173 -9.45 -13.26 9.14
C ARG A 173 -9.81 -11.77 9.20
N ALA A 174 -8.80 -10.93 9.30
CA ALA A 174 -8.94 -9.48 9.20
C ALA A 174 -8.64 -9.03 7.77
N GLU A 175 -9.45 -8.13 7.21
CA GLU A 175 -9.18 -7.54 5.91
C GLU A 175 -8.04 -6.54 6.05
N LEU A 176 -6.90 -6.76 5.41
CA LEU A 176 -5.76 -5.85 5.52
C LEU A 176 -5.80 -4.75 4.45
N GLY A 177 -6.38 -5.02 3.29
CA GLY A 177 -6.45 -4.04 2.24
C GLY A 177 -7.19 -4.51 0.99
N PHE A 178 -7.46 -3.54 0.12
CA PHE A 178 -8.15 -3.75 -1.15
C PHE A 178 -7.16 -3.62 -2.30
N LEU A 179 -7.15 -4.62 -3.17
CA LEU A 179 -6.36 -4.60 -4.39
C LEU A 179 -7.19 -4.01 -5.52
N GLN A 180 -6.60 -3.01 -6.19
CA GLN A 180 -7.02 -2.64 -7.54
C GLN A 180 -6.21 -3.49 -8.52
N ALA A 181 -6.73 -4.68 -8.82
CA ALA A 181 -6.00 -5.66 -9.60
C ALA A 181 -6.57 -5.79 -11.02
N SER A 182 -5.72 -5.51 -12.01
CA SER A 182 -6.00 -5.95 -13.37
C SER A 182 -6.00 -7.48 -13.47
N ALA A 183 -6.53 -8.03 -14.56
CA ALA A 183 -6.42 -9.45 -14.85
C ALA A 183 -4.95 -9.91 -14.83
N PRO A 184 -4.66 -11.13 -14.35
CA PRO A 184 -3.29 -11.65 -14.36
C PRO A 184 -2.76 -11.79 -15.77
N ARG A 185 -1.44 -11.62 -15.91
CA ARG A 185 -0.72 -12.04 -17.10
C ARG A 185 -0.41 -13.53 -17.02
N ALA A 186 -0.82 -14.29 -18.04
CA ALA A 186 -0.34 -15.66 -18.21
C ALA A 186 1.07 -15.65 -18.80
N LEU A 187 2.03 -16.26 -18.09
CA LEU A 187 3.42 -16.34 -18.54
C LEU A 187 4.08 -17.64 -18.06
N ALA A 188 4.57 -18.44 -19.01
CA ALA A 188 5.33 -19.67 -18.75
C ALA A 188 4.64 -20.64 -17.76
N GLY A 189 3.31 -20.81 -17.85
CA GLY A 189 2.53 -21.67 -16.97
C GLY A 189 2.17 -21.06 -15.60
N PHE A 190 2.36 -19.75 -15.44
CA PHE A 190 2.01 -19.01 -14.23
C PHE A 190 1.02 -17.88 -14.53
N LEU A 191 0.19 -17.56 -13.54
CA LEU A 191 -0.55 -16.31 -13.46
C LEU A 191 0.28 -15.31 -12.64
N VAL A 192 0.47 -14.12 -13.21
CA VAL A 192 1.30 -13.08 -12.62
C VAL A 192 0.51 -11.77 -12.50
N TRP A 193 0.42 -11.26 -11.28
CA TRP A 193 0.02 -9.88 -11.00
C TRP A 193 1.27 -9.10 -10.62
N GLU A 194 1.58 -8.07 -11.38
CA GLU A 194 2.71 -7.19 -11.10
C GLU A 194 2.19 -5.83 -10.67
N GLN A 195 2.84 -5.22 -9.68
CA GLN A 195 2.54 -3.87 -9.21
C GLN A 195 1.05 -3.65 -8.86
N ALA A 196 0.38 -4.65 -8.27
CA ALA A 196 -1.01 -4.49 -7.85
C ALA A 196 -1.07 -3.47 -6.71
N GLU A 197 -1.85 -2.41 -6.92
CA GLU A 197 -2.04 -1.36 -5.91
C GLU A 197 -2.85 -1.90 -4.74
N VAL A 198 -2.44 -1.51 -3.53
CA VAL A 198 -3.10 -1.90 -2.28
C VAL A 198 -3.55 -0.63 -1.57
N LEU A 199 -4.84 -0.53 -1.29
CA LEU A 199 -5.41 0.49 -0.44
C LEU A 199 -5.67 -0.11 0.94
N ASN A 200 -5.24 0.58 2.00
CA ASN A 200 -5.45 0.11 3.36
C ASN A 200 -6.97 0.00 3.67
N SER A 201 -7.40 -1.07 4.31
CA SER A 201 -8.79 -1.23 4.74
C SER A 201 -9.03 -0.53 6.09
N PRO A 202 -10.28 -0.47 6.60
CA PRO A 202 -10.57 -0.07 7.98
C PRO A 202 -9.84 -0.94 9.02
N ASP A 203 -9.98 -2.26 8.97
CA ASP A 203 -9.28 -3.21 9.86
C ASP A 203 -7.75 -3.07 9.74
N GLY A 204 -7.25 -2.82 8.53
CA GLY A 204 -5.85 -2.54 8.28
C GLY A 204 -5.39 -1.25 8.95
N ALA A 205 -6.20 -0.19 8.94
CA ALA A 205 -5.91 1.04 9.68
C ALA A 205 -5.81 0.80 11.18
N GLU A 206 -6.68 -0.04 11.75
CA GLU A 206 -6.62 -0.45 13.16
C GLU A 206 -5.34 -1.26 13.47
N LEU A 207 -4.91 -2.14 12.57
CA LEU A 207 -3.66 -2.91 12.72
C LEU A 207 -2.43 -1.99 12.86
N PHE A 208 -2.48 -0.81 12.25
CA PHE A 208 -1.45 0.22 12.35
C PHE A 208 -1.79 1.34 13.34
N ASP A 209 -2.70 1.11 14.30
CA ASP A 209 -3.14 2.07 15.33
C ASP A 209 -3.53 3.45 14.75
N GLY A 210 -4.21 3.42 13.60
CA GLY A 210 -4.68 4.61 12.88
C GLY A 210 -3.59 5.43 12.18
N GLN A 211 -2.31 5.02 12.24
CA GLN A 211 -1.21 5.77 11.60
C GLN A 211 -1.30 5.78 10.07
N TYR A 212 -1.96 4.76 9.50
CA TYR A 212 -2.29 4.70 8.07
C TYR A 212 -3.79 4.64 7.91
N ALA A 213 -4.39 5.68 7.30
CA ALA A 213 -5.83 5.79 7.17
C ALA A 213 -6.40 4.74 6.21
N ALA A 214 -7.67 4.38 6.38
CA ALA A 214 -8.38 3.59 5.38
C ALA A 214 -8.39 4.32 4.02
N GLY A 215 -8.22 3.58 2.93
CA GLY A 215 -8.05 4.10 1.58
C GLY A 215 -6.65 4.64 1.28
N GLN A 216 -5.75 4.70 2.27
CA GLN A 216 -4.37 5.16 2.03
C GLN A 216 -3.60 4.14 1.17
N PRO A 217 -2.84 4.58 0.15
CA PRO A 217 -1.96 3.71 -0.60
C PRO A 217 -0.85 3.09 0.26
N MET A 218 -0.78 1.76 0.21
CA MET A 218 0.30 0.95 0.75
C MET A 218 1.32 0.64 -0.36
N ASP A 219 2.36 -0.12 -0.05
CA ASP A 219 3.29 -0.54 -1.10
C ASP A 219 2.56 -1.43 -2.11
N VAL A 220 2.97 -1.41 -3.38
CA VAL A 220 2.42 -2.32 -4.39
C VAL A 220 2.90 -3.74 -4.15
N LEU A 221 2.01 -4.71 -4.37
CA LEU A 221 2.31 -6.13 -4.22
C LEU A 221 2.51 -6.80 -5.59
N SER A 222 3.12 -7.97 -5.58
CA SER A 222 3.20 -8.84 -6.76
C SER A 222 2.85 -10.26 -6.38
N ILE A 223 2.18 -10.98 -7.27
CA ILE A 223 1.74 -12.35 -7.06
C ILE A 223 2.17 -13.19 -8.25
N ARG A 224 2.70 -14.37 -7.98
CA ARG A 224 2.97 -15.39 -8.99
C ARG A 224 2.53 -16.75 -8.48
N VAL A 225 1.56 -17.36 -9.15
CA VAL A 225 1.02 -18.70 -8.83
C VAL A 225 0.94 -19.55 -10.10
N PRO A 226 0.93 -20.88 -10.00
CA PRO A 226 0.64 -21.74 -11.15
C PRO A 226 -0.70 -21.35 -11.80
N ALA A 227 -0.75 -21.44 -13.14
CA ALA A 227 -1.98 -21.21 -13.93
C ALA A 227 -2.90 -22.43 -13.95
#